data_AF-A0A1H9MS11-F1
#
_entry.id   AF-A0A1H9MS11-F1
#
_cell.length_a   1.000
_cell.length_b   1.000
_cell.length_c   1.000
_cell.angle_alpha   90.00
_cell.angle_beta   90.00
_cell.angle_gamma   90.00
#
_symmetry.space_group_name_H-M   'P 1'
#
loop_
_entity.id
_entity.type
_entity.pdbx_description
1 polymer ?
#
loop_
_entity_poly.entity_id
_entity_poly.type
_entity_poly.pdbx_seq_one_letter_code
_entity_poly.pdbx_strand_id
1 'polypeptide(L)'
;MTDHILVIGYGDAGRRAVNAVLEAQPDARLTVLDTDFVAAAEAAANGATAVVGDGRDRCALDEAAADLADRVVIAVPDDLNAFLITRALRPVNPDTVVVVVIREPENHAIFSSEGTLTVHMGQLGDR
;
A
#
# COMPACT_ATOMS: atom_id res chain seq x y z
N MET A 1 -7.06 16.24 6.94
CA MET A 1 -7.23 15.32 5.80
C MET A 1 -6.52 15.96 4.63
N THR A 2 -5.46 15.32 4.17
CA THR A 2 -4.57 15.76 3.08
C THR A 2 -4.97 15.14 1.74
N ASP A 3 -5.97 14.26 1.77
CA ASP A 3 -6.41 13.36 0.69
C ASP A 3 -5.23 12.57 0.09
N HIS A 4 -4.27 12.23 0.97
CA HIS A 4 -3.08 11.49 0.61
C HIS A 4 -3.31 10.00 0.79
N ILE A 5 -3.08 9.27 -0.30
CA ILE A 5 -3.19 7.82 -0.37
C ILE A 5 -1.79 7.29 -0.73
N LEU A 6 -1.25 6.47 0.15
CA LEU A 6 0.01 5.76 -0.07
C LEU A 6 -0.28 4.32 -0.46
N VAL A 7 0.33 3.83 -1.53
CA VAL A 7 0.29 2.43 -1.95
C VAL A 7 1.71 1.86 -1.85
N ILE A 8 1.89 0.83 -1.05
CA ILE A 8 3.17 0.14 -0.86
C ILE A 8 3.14 -1.17 -1.65
N GLY A 9 3.92 -1.24 -2.72
CA GLY A 9 3.92 -2.30 -3.72
C GLY A 9 3.05 -1.98 -4.95
N TYR A 10 3.64 -2.10 -6.14
CA TYR A 10 3.05 -1.81 -7.46
C TYR A 10 3.00 -3.06 -8.37
N GLY A 11 2.71 -4.21 -7.76
CA GLY A 11 2.31 -5.43 -8.46
C GLY A 11 0.87 -5.39 -8.95
N ASP A 12 0.28 -6.55 -9.25
CA ASP A 12 -1.09 -6.66 -9.79
C ASP A 12 -2.15 -5.96 -8.91
N ALA A 13 -2.09 -6.18 -7.60
CA ALA A 13 -3.03 -5.58 -6.65
C ALA A 13 -2.80 -4.06 -6.51
N GLY A 14 -1.54 -3.63 -6.41
CA GLY A 14 -1.17 -2.22 -6.28
C GLY A 14 -1.55 -1.39 -7.50
N ARG A 15 -1.31 -1.92 -8.71
CA ARG A 15 -1.74 -1.30 -9.97
C ARG A 15 -3.24 -1.10 -10.03
N ARG A 16 -4.01 -2.12 -9.66
CA ARG A 16 -5.48 -2.04 -9.61
C ARG A 16 -5.95 -1.01 -8.59
N ALA A 17 -5.32 -0.96 -7.42
CA ALA A 17 -5.64 0.04 -6.40
C ALA A 17 -5.36 1.46 -6.90
N VAL A 18 -4.20 1.70 -7.52
CA VAL A 18 -3.81 2.98 -8.10
C VAL A 18 -4.80 3.42 -9.18
N ASN A 19 -5.13 2.54 -10.13
CA ASN A 19 -6.09 2.85 -11.19
C ASN A 19 -7.47 3.19 -10.62
N ALA A 20 -7.96 2.40 -9.66
CA ALA A 20 -9.25 2.66 -9.03
C ALA A 20 -9.29 4.00 -8.28
N VAL A 21 -8.18 4.39 -7.63
CA VAL A 21 -8.06 5.69 -6.97
C VAL A 21 -8.08 6.82 -7.98
N LEU A 22 -7.30 6.72 -9.06
CA LEU A 22 -7.25 7.76 -10.09
C LEU A 22 -8.58 7.94 -10.82
N GLU A 23 -9.33 6.86 -11.03
CA GLU A 23 -10.68 6.91 -11.61
C GLU A 23 -11.71 7.55 -10.66
N ALA A 24 -11.64 7.24 -9.36
CA ALA A 24 -12.62 7.71 -8.39
C ALA A 24 -12.31 9.11 -7.82
N GLN A 25 -11.02 9.45 -7.69
CA GLN A 25 -10.51 10.65 -7.03
C GLN A 25 -9.28 11.19 -7.79
N PRO A 26 -9.47 11.81 -8.96
CA PRO A 26 -8.37 12.28 -9.81
C PRO A 26 -7.48 13.36 -9.15
N ASP A 27 -8.03 14.09 -8.17
CA ASP A 27 -7.30 15.13 -7.42
C ASP A 27 -6.61 14.60 -6.15
N ALA A 28 -6.75 13.30 -5.82
CA ALA A 28 -6.11 12.72 -4.66
C ALA A 28 -4.59 12.75 -4.81
N ARG A 29 -3.88 13.02 -3.71
CA ARG A 29 -2.42 12.86 -3.69
C ARG A 29 -2.14 11.37 -3.62
N LEU A 30 -1.68 10.79 -4.72
CA LEU A 30 -1.36 9.37 -4.80
C LEU A 30 0.15 9.18 -4.81
N THR A 31 0.67 8.43 -3.85
CA THR A 31 2.09 8.05 -3.77
C THR A 31 2.21 6.54 -3.81
N VAL A 32 3.16 6.04 -4.61
CA VAL A 32 3.53 4.63 -4.69
C VAL A 32 4.94 4.47 -4.15
N LEU A 33 5.12 3.55 -3.21
CA LEU A 33 6.41 3.11 -2.71
C LEU A 33 6.66 1.68 -3.17
N ASP A 34 7.74 1.44 -3.92
CA ASP A 34 8.14 0.10 -4.32
C ASP A 34 9.66 -0.07 -4.27
N THR A 35 10.13 -1.28 -3.94
CA THR A 35 11.55 -1.62 -3.98
C THR A 35 12.09 -1.75 -5.40
N ASP A 36 11.23 -2.08 -6.36
CA ASP A 36 11.58 -2.21 -7.77
C ASP A 36 11.47 -0.85 -8.48
N PHE A 37 12.61 -0.37 -8.95
CA PHE A 37 12.71 0.86 -9.74
C PHE A 37 11.80 0.86 -10.97
N VAL A 38 11.66 -0.28 -11.65
CA VAL A 38 10.82 -0.38 -12.85
C VAL A 38 9.34 -0.20 -12.49
N ALA A 39 8.90 -0.86 -11.42
CA ALA A 39 7.53 -0.75 -10.93
C ALA A 39 7.21 0.68 -10.47
N ALA A 40 8.12 1.34 -9.76
CA ALA A 40 7.99 2.74 -9.37
C ALA A 40 7.91 3.68 -10.59
N ALA A 41 8.75 3.46 -11.61
CA ALA A 41 8.72 4.25 -12.85
C ALA A 41 7.40 4.06 -13.61
N GLU A 42 6.85 2.85 -13.66
CA GLU A 42 5.52 2.58 -14.25
C GLU A 42 4.41 3.28 -13.47
N ALA A 43 4.47 3.29 -12.14
CA ALA A 43 3.52 4.02 -11.30
C ALA A 43 3.54 5.53 -11.60
N ALA A 44 4.74 6.11 -11.75
CA ALA A 44 4.91 7.50 -12.13
C ALA A 44 4.32 7.80 -13.52
N ALA A 45 4.57 6.93 -14.49
CA ALA A 45 3.99 7.05 -15.83
C ALA A 45 2.46 6.98 -15.83
N ASN A 46 1.88 6.29 -14.84
CA ASN A 46 0.43 6.16 -14.64
C ASN A 46 -0.18 7.29 -13.79
N GLY A 47 0.59 8.32 -13.44
CA GLY A 47 0.08 9.54 -12.79
C GLY A 47 0.19 9.58 -11.28
N ALA A 48 0.86 8.61 -10.64
CA ALA A 48 1.20 8.68 -9.22
C ALA A 48 2.54 9.40 -8.99
N THR A 49 2.76 9.90 -7.78
CA THR A 49 4.13 10.16 -7.30
C THR A 49 4.78 8.82 -6.95
N ALA A 50 6.04 8.60 -7.30
CA ALA A 50 6.72 7.32 -7.05
C ALA A 50 7.98 7.50 -6.20
N VAL A 51 8.16 6.61 -5.22
CA VAL A 51 9.32 6.51 -4.34
C VAL A 51 9.90 5.11 -4.47
N VAL A 52 11.23 5.03 -4.57
CA VAL A 52 11.94 3.74 -4.61
C VAL A 52 12.50 3.45 -3.23
N GLY A 53 12.03 2.38 -2.60
CA GLY A 53 12.46 2.02 -1.26
C GLY A 53 11.67 0.87 -0.66
N ASP A 54 12.14 0.37 0.47
CA ASP A 54 11.48 -0.69 1.21
C ASP A 54 10.47 -0.12 2.21
N GLY A 55 9.22 -0.58 2.18
CA GLY A 55 8.18 -0.14 3.13
C GLY A 55 8.46 -0.51 4.60
N ARG A 56 9.48 -1.33 4.86
CA ARG A 56 9.97 -1.66 6.21
C ARG A 56 10.96 -0.60 6.73
N ASP A 57 11.54 0.20 5.83
CA ASP A 57 12.54 1.21 6.14
C ASP A 57 11.89 2.56 6.46
N ARG A 58 12.24 3.10 7.64
CA ARG A 58 11.71 4.38 8.10
C ARG A 58 11.98 5.53 7.12
N CYS A 59 13.19 5.58 6.55
CA CYS A 59 13.56 6.63 5.59
C CYS A 59 12.70 6.61 4.32
N ALA A 60 12.37 5.41 3.82
CA ALA A 60 11.52 5.27 2.65
C ALA A 60 10.06 5.66 2.95
N LEU A 61 9.56 5.33 4.14
CA LEU A 61 8.24 5.77 4.60
C LEU A 61 8.17 7.30 4.76
N ASP A 62 9.21 7.93 5.29
CA ASP A 62 9.29 9.39 5.43
C ASP A 62 9.36 10.06 4.04
N GLU A 63 10.14 9.52 3.10
CA GLU A 63 10.21 10.02 1.72
C GLU A 63 8.88 9.88 0.97
N ALA A 64 8.13 8.83 1.27
CA ALA A 64 6.77 8.61 0.76
C ALA A 64 5.68 9.43 1.50
N ALA A 65 6.07 10.31 2.44
CA ALA A 65 5.17 11.12 3.27
C ALA A 65 4.12 10.30 4.02
N ALA A 66 4.50 9.12 4.54
CA ALA A 66 3.58 8.20 5.20
C ALA A 66 2.92 8.79 6.47
N ASP A 67 3.56 9.77 7.12
CA ASP A 67 3.02 10.54 8.24
C ASP A 67 1.82 11.41 7.87
N LEU A 68 1.68 11.77 6.59
CA LEU A 68 0.57 12.56 6.06
C LEU A 68 -0.50 11.73 5.38
N ALA A 69 -0.29 10.42 5.20
CA ALA A 69 -1.22 9.54 4.49
C ALA A 69 -2.51 9.32 5.30
N ASP A 70 -3.65 9.75 4.75
CA ASP A 70 -4.97 9.45 5.34
C ASP A 70 -5.29 7.95 5.20
N ARG A 71 -4.78 7.31 4.14
CA ARG A 71 -4.96 5.88 3.88
C ARG A 71 -3.68 5.27 3.31
N VAL A 72 -3.36 4.06 3.76
CA VAL A 72 -2.27 3.25 3.22
C VAL A 72 -2.78 1.91 2.72
N VAL A 73 -2.45 1.55 1.48
CA VAL A 73 -2.70 0.23 0.90
C VAL A 73 -1.38 -0.53 0.82
N ILE A 74 -1.28 -1.67 1.51
CA ILE A 74 -0.10 -2.54 1.47
C ILE A 74 -0.42 -3.72 0.54
N ALA A 75 0.21 -3.74 -0.63
CA ALA A 75 -0.06 -4.66 -1.74
C ALA A 75 1.21 -5.41 -2.20
N VAL A 76 1.97 -5.91 -1.23
CA VAL A 76 3.22 -6.67 -1.45
C VAL A 76 2.94 -8.17 -1.61
N PRO A 77 3.84 -8.94 -2.24
CA PRO A 77 3.59 -10.35 -2.54
C PRO A 77 3.70 -11.31 -1.36
N ASP A 78 4.16 -10.88 -0.20
CA ASP A 78 4.44 -11.75 0.94
C ASP A 78 3.73 -11.20 2.18
N ASP A 79 2.85 -12.01 2.78
CA ASP A 79 2.04 -11.61 3.94
C ASP A 79 2.92 -11.25 5.15
N LEU A 80 4.07 -11.93 5.35
CA LEU A 80 5.00 -11.57 6.42
C LEU A 80 5.59 -10.17 6.19
N ASN A 81 6.03 -9.85 4.97
CA ASN A 81 6.49 -8.51 4.64
C ASN A 81 5.38 -7.47 4.81
N ALA A 82 4.14 -7.78 4.42
CA ALA A 82 3.00 -6.89 4.64
C ALA A 82 2.77 -6.60 6.14
N PHE A 83 2.92 -7.62 6.99
CA PHE A 83 2.86 -7.47 8.45
C PHE A 83 4.02 -6.59 8.97
N LEU A 84 5.24 -6.82 8.52
CA LEU A 84 6.40 -6.01 8.92
C LEU A 84 6.27 -4.54 8.48
N ILE A 85 5.77 -4.29 7.26
CA ILE A 85 5.47 -2.93 6.78
C ILE A 85 4.41 -2.28 7.65
N THR A 86 3.33 -3.00 7.99
CA THR A 86 2.30 -2.50 8.90
C THR A 86 2.92 -2.07 10.23
N ARG A 87 3.80 -2.88 10.80
CA ARG A 87 4.50 -2.57 12.07
C ARG A 87 5.46 -1.40 11.94
N ALA A 88 6.14 -1.22 10.81
CA ALA A 88 7.00 -0.08 10.54
C ALA A 88 6.20 1.23 10.37
N LEU A 89 5.02 1.14 9.77
CA LEU A 89 4.13 2.27 9.51
C LEU A 89 3.44 2.80 10.78
N ARG A 90 2.99 1.92 11.69
CA ARG A 90 2.19 2.33 12.86
C ARG A 90 2.85 3.39 13.75
N PRO A 91 4.17 3.33 14.07
CA PRO A 91 4.85 4.39 14.80
C PRO A 91 4.99 5.71 14.02
N VAL A 92 4.93 5.66 12.67
CA VAL A 92 5.01 6.84 11.80
C VAL A 92 3.66 7.54 11.74
N ASN A 93 2.59 6.76 11.59
CA ASN A 93 1.23 7.27 11.49
C ASN A 93 0.24 6.33 12.21
N PRO A 94 -0.08 6.60 13.48
CA PRO A 94 -0.97 5.74 14.26
C PRO A 94 -2.44 5.85 13.81
N ASP A 95 -2.83 6.97 13.20
CA ASP A 95 -4.22 7.30 12.87
C ASP A 95 -4.61 6.89 11.44
N THR A 96 -3.65 6.49 10.60
CA THR A 96 -3.92 6.12 9.21
C THR A 96 -4.76 4.85 9.09
N VAL A 97 -5.68 4.85 8.13
CA VAL A 97 -6.42 3.65 7.75
C VAL A 97 -5.50 2.76 6.92
N VAL A 98 -5.22 1.56 7.41
CA VAL A 98 -4.36 0.59 6.72
C VAL A 98 -5.23 -0.50 6.11
N VAL A 99 -5.12 -0.66 4.80
CA VAL A 99 -5.69 -1.76 4.03
C VAL A 99 -4.56 -2.68 3.59
N VAL A 100 -4.63 -3.96 3.94
CA VAL A 100 -3.62 -4.95 3.57
C VAL A 100 -4.22 -5.95 2.60
N VAL A 101 -3.54 -6.16 1.47
CA VAL A 101 -3.86 -7.24 0.56
C VAL A 101 -3.16 -8.50 1.07
N ILE A 102 -3.94 -9.51 1.44
CA ILE A 102 -3.44 -10.79 1.95
C ILE A 102 -3.63 -11.90 0.91
N ARG A 103 -2.69 -12.84 0.88
CA ARG A 103 -2.72 -14.02 -0.01
C ARG A 103 -3.22 -15.26 0.69
N GLU A 104 -2.88 -15.41 1.96
CA GLU A 104 -3.25 -16.56 2.77
C GLU A 104 -4.42 -16.15 3.69
N PRO A 105 -5.64 -16.70 3.48
CA PRO A 105 -6.81 -16.33 4.28
C PRO A 105 -6.61 -16.55 5.78
N GLU A 106 -5.81 -17.56 6.17
CA GLU A 106 -5.48 -17.85 7.56
C GLU A 106 -4.79 -16.70 8.28
N ASN A 107 -4.07 -15.83 7.56
CA ASN A 107 -3.36 -14.70 8.14
C ASN A 107 -4.30 -13.55 8.50
N HIS A 108 -5.57 -13.56 8.05
CA HIS A 108 -6.57 -12.53 8.34
C HIS A 108 -6.64 -12.18 9.83
N ALA A 109 -6.64 -13.18 10.72
CA ALA A 109 -6.77 -12.96 12.16
C ALA A 109 -5.62 -12.13 12.74
N ILE A 110 -4.39 -12.34 12.25
CA ILE A 110 -3.19 -11.63 12.72
C ILE A 110 -3.28 -10.15 12.33
N PHE A 111 -3.65 -9.87 11.08
CA PHE A 111 -3.80 -8.49 10.58
C PHE A 111 -4.96 -7.74 11.24
N SER A 112 -6.08 -8.39 11.48
CA SER A 112 -7.22 -7.80 12.18
C SER A 112 -6.85 -7.39 13.62
N SER A 113 -5.94 -8.13 14.28
CA SER A 113 -5.43 -7.78 15.61
C SER A 113 -4.54 -6.52 15.62
N GLU A 114 -3.97 -6.13 14.49
CA GLU A 114 -3.18 -4.88 14.30
C GLU A 114 -4.06 -3.69 13.84
N GLY A 115 -5.39 -3.83 13.90
CA GLY A 115 -6.34 -2.78 13.53
C GLY A 115 -6.32 -2.44 12.03
N THR A 116 -5.99 -3.41 11.18
CA THR A 116 -5.98 -3.24 9.73
C THR A 116 -7.25 -3.81 9.10
N LEU A 117 -7.63 -3.27 7.94
CA LEU A 117 -8.62 -3.89 7.06
C LEU A 117 -7.89 -4.81 6.11
N THR A 118 -8.37 -6.03 5.90
CA THR A 118 -7.75 -6.97 4.97
C THR A 118 -8.63 -7.22 3.77
N VAL A 119 -7.99 -7.35 2.61
CA VAL A 119 -8.61 -7.76 1.36
C VAL A 119 -7.91 -9.02 0.91
N HIS A 120 -8.65 -10.11 0.79
CA HIS A 120 -8.13 -11.34 0.23
C HIS A 120 -8.24 -11.28 -1.29
N MET A 121 -7.13 -11.45 -2.01
CA MET A 121 -7.17 -11.62 -3.47
C MET A 121 -7.72 -13.01 -3.80
N GLY A 122 -9.05 -13.14 -3.80
CA GLY A 122 -9.72 -14.35 -4.27
C GLY A 122 -9.32 -14.67 -5.71
N GLN A 123 -9.15 -15.97 -6.01
CA GLN A 123 -8.83 -16.48 -7.33
C GLN A 123 -9.78 -15.89 -8.38
N LEU A 124 -9.29 -14.92 -9.17
CA LEU A 124 -9.95 -14.47 -10.37
C LEU A 124 -9.67 -15.50 -11.47
N GLY A 125 -10.30 -16.68 -11.32
CA GLY A 125 -10.11 -17.84 -12.20
C GLY A 125 -11.23 -18.88 -12.16
N ASP A 126 -12.32 -18.64 -11.41
CA ASP A 126 -13.52 -19.48 -11.43
C ASP A 126 -14.73 -18.70 -11.93
N ARG A 127 -14.66 -18.30 -13.21
CA ARG A 127 -15.81 -17.90 -14.05
C ARG A 127 -15.53 -18.24 -15.51
#